data_AF-A0A9D7IHU7-F1
#
_entry.id   AF-A0A9D7IHU7-F1
#
_cell.length_a   1.000
_cell.length_b   1.000
_cell.length_c   1.000
_cell.angle_alpha   90.00
_cell.angle_beta   90.00
_cell.angle_gamma   90.00
#
_symmetry.space_group_name_H-M   'P 1'
#
loop_
_entity.id
_entity.type
_entity.pdbx_description
1 polymer ?
#
loop_
_entity_poly.entity_id
_entity_poly.type
_entity_poly.pdbx_seq_one_letter_code
_entity_poly.pdbx_strand_id
1 'polypeptide(L)'
;MKSIDQSGRRHIDESSYAWKISAKLLERFQEKVLQDGAHPLLLIIPNEEILTEKENRSDQISKLLRNKAEEIGLDYLDMGPILRDQHQKDPAIPLYDGHWTVRGHEVAAESLFRTFEKLGWLQSRLEDQHPQG
;
A
#
# COMPACT_ATOMS: atom_id res chain seq x y z
N MET A 1 0.30 -38.46 4.96
CA MET A 1 -0.52 -37.24 4.82
C MET A 1 0.27 -36.21 4.03
N LYS A 2 -0.08 -35.98 2.77
CA LYS A 2 0.51 -34.90 1.97
C LYS A 2 -0.35 -33.65 2.18
N SER A 3 0.29 -32.54 2.54
CA SER A 3 -0.35 -31.25 2.80
C SER A 3 -1.13 -30.78 1.56
N ILE A 4 -2.38 -30.34 1.78
CA ILE A 4 -3.35 -29.93 0.75
C ILE A 4 -3.12 -28.46 0.30
N ASP A 5 -2.00 -27.83 0.64
CA ASP A 5 -1.85 -26.37 0.45
C ASP A 5 -0.70 -25.93 -0.47
N GLN A 6 -0.52 -26.59 -1.62
CA GLN A 6 0.38 -26.11 -2.69
C GLN A 6 -0.25 -26.10 -4.08
N SER A 7 -1.53 -26.46 -4.22
CA SER A 7 -2.25 -26.40 -5.51
C SER A 7 -3.24 -25.23 -5.53
N GLY A 8 -2.87 -24.12 -6.19
CA GLY A 8 -3.89 -23.26 -6.80
C GLY A 8 -3.96 -21.78 -6.41
N ARG A 9 -2.88 -21.13 -5.98
CA ARG A 9 -2.87 -19.65 -5.98
C ARG A 9 -2.88 -19.14 -7.43
N ARG A 10 -4.07 -19.04 -8.05
CA ARG A 10 -4.28 -18.59 -9.44
C ARG A 10 -3.44 -17.36 -9.76
N HIS A 11 -2.80 -17.35 -10.93
CA HIS A 11 -2.09 -16.18 -11.45
C HIS A 11 -3.09 -15.01 -11.58
N ILE A 12 -2.71 -13.83 -11.11
CA ILE A 12 -3.55 -12.62 -11.15
C ILE A 12 -2.86 -11.66 -12.11
N ASP A 13 -3.53 -11.35 -13.22
CA ASP A 13 -3.14 -10.39 -14.24
C ASP A 13 -4.35 -9.54 -14.66
N GLU A 14 -4.15 -8.62 -15.60
CA GLU A 14 -5.20 -7.72 -16.13
C GLU A 14 -6.40 -8.46 -16.74
N SER A 15 -6.16 -9.65 -17.29
CA SER A 15 -7.19 -10.46 -17.94
C SER A 15 -8.02 -11.25 -16.92
N SER A 16 -7.45 -11.51 -15.74
CA SER A 16 -8.04 -12.36 -14.72
C SER A 16 -9.36 -11.80 -14.17
N TYR A 17 -10.34 -12.68 -13.95
CA TYR A 17 -11.64 -12.30 -13.42
C TYR A 17 -11.55 -11.66 -12.03
N ALA A 18 -10.67 -12.19 -11.17
CA ALA A 18 -10.42 -11.66 -9.84
C ALA A 18 -9.90 -10.22 -9.89
N TRP A 19 -8.98 -9.92 -10.80
CA TRP A 19 -8.49 -8.56 -11.00
C TRP A 19 -9.58 -7.63 -11.52
N LYS A 20 -10.34 -8.03 -12.55
CA LYS A 20 -11.42 -7.21 -13.11
C LYS A 20 -12.45 -6.78 -12.06
N ILE A 21 -12.80 -7.70 -11.14
CA ILE A 21 -13.67 -7.35 -10.00
C ILE A 21 -12.97 -6.35 -9.08
N SER A 22 -11.74 -6.64 -8.67
CA SER A 22 -10.99 -5.80 -7.72
C SER A 22 -10.78 -4.38 -8.26
N ALA A 23 -10.43 -4.25 -9.55
CA ALA A 23 -10.27 -2.98 -10.23
C ALA A 23 -11.58 -2.16 -10.24
N LYS A 24 -12.72 -2.82 -10.49
CA LYS A 24 -14.04 -2.15 -10.45
C LYS A 24 -14.49 -1.79 -9.03
N LEU A 25 -14.09 -2.56 -8.02
CA LEU A 25 -14.33 -2.22 -6.62
C LEU A 25 -13.50 -1.00 -6.19
N LEU A 26 -12.23 -0.92 -6.59
CA LEU A 26 -11.37 0.23 -6.31
C LEU A 26 -11.92 1.52 -6.94
N GLU A 27 -12.35 1.45 -8.21
CA GLU A 27 -12.99 2.57 -8.92
C GLU A 27 -14.24 3.05 -8.19
N ARG A 28 -15.18 2.14 -7.87
CA ARG A 28 -16.39 2.50 -7.14
C ARG A 28 -16.14 3.02 -5.73
N PHE A 29 -15.15 2.47 -5.04
CA PHE A 29 -14.78 2.94 -3.71
C PHE A 29 -14.26 4.38 -3.79
N GLN A 30 -13.33 4.67 -4.71
CA GLN A 30 -12.79 6.01 -4.89
C GLN A 30 -13.89 7.02 -5.23
N GLU A 31 -14.76 6.70 -6.19
CA GLU A 31 -15.89 7.55 -6.57
C GLU A 31 -16.77 7.87 -5.37
N LYS A 32 -17.11 6.85 -4.57
CA LYS A 32 -18.00 7.01 -3.44
C LYS A 32 -17.38 7.83 -2.31
N VAL A 33 -16.12 7.59 -1.98
CA VAL A 33 -15.41 8.34 -0.92
C VAL A 33 -15.28 9.82 -1.30
N LEU A 34 -14.98 10.12 -2.57
CA LEU A 34 -14.94 11.50 -3.06
C LEU A 34 -16.32 12.18 -3.02
N GLN A 35 -17.39 11.46 -3.38
CA GLN A 35 -18.76 11.98 -3.27
C GLN A 35 -19.15 12.32 -1.82
N ASP A 36 -18.61 11.59 -0.85
CA ASP A 36 -18.83 11.83 0.57
C ASP A 36 -17.92 12.94 1.15
N GLY A 37 -17.10 13.59 0.29
CA GLY A 37 -16.23 14.71 0.66
C GLY A 37 -14.92 14.29 1.33
N ALA A 38 -14.54 13.02 1.25
CA ALA A 38 -13.28 12.50 1.77
C ALA A 38 -12.30 12.17 0.64
N HIS A 39 -11.01 12.10 0.97
CA HIS A 39 -9.94 11.76 0.01
C HIS A 39 -9.31 10.40 0.40
N PRO A 40 -9.50 9.35 -0.41
CA PRO A 40 -8.91 8.04 -0.13
C PRO A 40 -7.45 7.96 -0.59
N LEU A 41 -6.63 7.23 0.17
CA LEU A 41 -5.29 6.78 -0.24
C LEU A 41 -5.26 5.25 -0.29
N LEU A 42 -4.75 4.67 -1.37
CA LEU A 42 -4.46 3.25 -1.47
C LEU A 42 -3.08 2.92 -0.88
N LEU A 43 -3.04 2.26 0.28
CA LEU A 43 -1.81 1.68 0.82
C LEU A 43 -1.59 0.27 0.24
N ILE A 44 -0.52 0.07 -0.52
CA ILE A 44 -0.16 -1.22 -1.10
C ILE A 44 0.82 -1.92 -0.16
N ILE A 45 0.38 -3.05 0.40
CA ILE A 45 1.12 -3.85 1.39
C ILE A 45 1.72 -5.07 0.68
N PRO A 46 3.05 -5.15 0.52
CA PRO A 46 3.71 -6.30 -0.09
C PRO A 46 3.94 -7.43 0.93
N ASN A 47 4.11 -8.64 0.41
CA ASN A 47 4.56 -9.79 1.21
C ASN A 47 6.08 -9.75 1.43
N GLU A 48 6.57 -10.54 2.41
CA GLU A 48 7.98 -10.64 2.78
C GLU A 48 8.93 -10.95 1.60
N GLU A 49 8.45 -11.69 0.60
CA GLU A 49 9.17 -12.02 -0.64
C GLU A 49 9.76 -10.78 -1.35
N ILE A 50 9.21 -9.57 -1.10
CA ILE A 50 9.67 -8.29 -1.64
C ILE A 50 11.09 -7.92 -1.22
N LEU A 51 11.56 -8.45 -0.08
CA LEU A 51 12.88 -8.13 0.46
C LEU A 51 14.00 -8.84 -0.31
N THR A 52 13.74 -10.02 -0.85
CA THR A 52 14.77 -10.93 -1.39
C THR A 52 14.68 -11.10 -2.90
N GLU A 53 13.49 -10.99 -3.51
CA GLU A 53 13.28 -11.25 -4.93
C GLU A 53 13.14 -9.96 -5.74
N LYS A 54 13.92 -9.82 -6.82
CA LYS A 54 13.85 -8.62 -7.70
C LYS A 54 12.51 -8.50 -8.43
N GLU A 55 11.89 -9.63 -8.76
CA GLU A 55 10.57 -9.70 -9.39
C GLU A 55 9.81 -10.88 -8.81
N ASN A 56 8.87 -10.60 -7.92
CA ASN A 56 7.98 -11.61 -7.37
C ASN A 56 6.53 -11.32 -7.72
N ARG A 57 5.64 -12.23 -7.32
CA ARG A 57 4.20 -12.07 -7.52
C ARG A 57 3.66 -10.80 -6.85
N SER A 58 4.19 -10.44 -5.69
CA SER A 58 3.81 -9.21 -4.98
C SER A 58 4.14 -7.97 -5.81
N ASP A 59 5.27 -7.95 -6.53
CA ASP A 59 5.62 -6.85 -7.45
C ASP A 59 4.62 -6.73 -8.59
N GLN A 60 4.19 -7.86 -9.18
CA GLN A 60 3.19 -7.89 -10.26
C GLN A 60 1.83 -7.35 -9.80
N ILE A 61 1.34 -7.80 -8.64
CA ILE A 61 0.09 -7.32 -8.07
C ILE A 61 0.19 -5.84 -7.69
N SER A 62 1.31 -5.43 -7.08
CA SER A 62 1.55 -4.02 -6.74
C SER A 62 1.55 -3.16 -8.00
N LYS A 63 2.14 -3.62 -9.11
CA LYS A 63 2.10 -2.94 -10.40
C LYS A 63 0.68 -2.77 -10.93
N LEU A 64 -0.15 -3.81 -10.86
CA LEU A 64 -1.57 -3.71 -11.25
C LEU A 64 -2.31 -2.65 -10.42
N LEU A 65 -2.09 -2.66 -9.11
CA LEU A 65 -2.69 -1.68 -8.18
C LEU A 65 -2.23 -0.25 -8.48
N ARG A 66 -0.93 -0.02 -8.69
CA ARG A 66 -0.39 1.30 -9.06
C ARG A 66 -0.99 1.80 -10.37
N ASN A 67 -0.96 0.97 -11.41
CA ASN A 67 -1.51 1.32 -12.72
C ASN A 67 -3.00 1.69 -12.61
N LYS A 68 -3.80 0.92 -11.85
CA LYS A 68 -5.22 1.22 -11.68
C LYS A 68 -5.43 2.49 -10.84
N ALA A 69 -4.63 2.71 -9.81
CA ALA A 69 -4.71 3.91 -9.00
C ALA A 69 -4.41 5.17 -9.85
N GLU A 70 -3.37 5.11 -10.69
CA GLU A 70 -3.04 6.18 -11.66
C GLU A 70 -4.17 6.41 -12.67
N GLU A 71 -4.73 5.33 -13.24
CA GLU A 71 -5.84 5.39 -14.20
C GLU A 71 -7.06 6.14 -13.65
N ILE A 72 -7.41 5.90 -12.38
CA ILE A 72 -8.61 6.49 -11.76
C ILE A 72 -8.34 7.76 -10.96
N GLY A 73 -7.08 8.24 -10.91
CA GLY A 73 -6.69 9.38 -10.09
C GLY A 73 -6.87 9.13 -8.59
N LEU A 74 -6.52 7.94 -8.12
CA LEU A 74 -6.46 7.58 -6.70
C LEU A 74 -5.02 7.73 -6.20
N ASP A 75 -4.81 8.55 -5.18
CA ASP A 75 -3.51 8.63 -4.51
C ASP A 75 -3.13 7.25 -3.94
N TYR A 76 -1.86 6.87 -4.01
CA TYR A 76 -1.38 5.60 -3.49
C TYR A 76 0.01 5.71 -2.83
N LEU A 77 0.28 4.78 -1.92
CA LEU A 77 1.59 4.57 -1.32
C LEU A 77 1.98 3.10 -1.47
N ASP A 78 3.04 2.85 -2.22
CA ASP A 78 3.61 1.51 -2.39
C ASP A 78 4.74 1.27 -1.41
N MET A 79 4.51 0.35 -0.47
CA MET A 79 5.51 0.00 0.55
C MET A 79 6.61 -0.91 0.02
N GLY A 80 6.46 -1.53 -1.15
CA GLY A 80 7.45 -2.47 -1.70
C GLY A 80 8.84 -1.87 -1.87
N PRO A 81 8.99 -0.78 -2.65
CA PRO A 81 10.28 -0.11 -2.81
C PRO A 81 10.85 0.42 -1.47
N ILE A 82 9.98 0.90 -0.57
CA ILE A 82 10.36 1.49 0.71
C ILE A 82 10.94 0.44 1.65
N LEU A 83 10.26 -0.69 1.83
CA LEU A 83 10.72 -1.77 2.69
C LEU A 83 11.98 -2.43 2.12
N ARG A 84 12.08 -2.55 0.79
CA ARG A 84 13.28 -3.04 0.11
C ARG A 84 14.49 -2.14 0.37
N ASP A 85 14.33 -0.83 0.24
CA ASP A 85 15.38 0.16 0.55
C ASP A 85 15.77 0.11 2.03
N GLN A 86 14.80 0.04 2.94
CA GLN A 86 15.07 -0.05 4.37
C GLN A 86 15.83 -1.33 4.74
N HIS A 87 15.47 -2.47 4.15
CA HIS A 87 16.16 -3.74 4.37
C HIS A 87 17.58 -3.73 3.80
N GLN A 88 17.81 -3.07 2.65
CA GLN A 88 19.16 -2.91 2.09
C GLN A 88 20.05 -2.04 2.96
N LYS A 89 19.49 -1.02 3.61
CA LYS A 89 20.22 -0.12 4.53
C LYS A 89 20.58 -0.79 5.84
N ASP A 90 19.68 -1.61 6.38
CA ASP A 90 19.89 -2.29 7.66
C ASP A 90 19.30 -3.71 7.63
N PRO A 91 20.03 -4.70 7.06
CA PRO A 91 19.53 -6.05 6.92
C PRO A 91 19.49 -6.82 8.25
N ALA A 92 20.12 -6.30 9.32
CA ALA A 92 20.13 -6.94 10.63
C ALA A 92 18.83 -6.72 11.41
N ILE A 93 18.04 -5.70 11.04
CA ILE A 93 16.75 -5.42 11.67
C ILE A 93 15.61 -6.03 10.84
N PRO A 94 14.89 -7.03 11.36
CA PRO A 94 13.83 -7.69 10.61
C PRO A 94 12.62 -6.76 10.43
N LEU A 95 12.14 -6.66 9.19
CA LEU A 95 10.90 -5.96 8.85
C LEU A 95 9.68 -6.91 8.83
N TYR A 96 9.92 -8.23 8.75
CA TYR A 96 8.90 -9.28 8.74
C TYR A 96 9.21 -10.40 9.74
N ASP A 97 8.15 -11.02 10.24
CA ASP A 97 8.12 -12.32 10.94
C ASP A 97 6.75 -12.98 10.62
N GLY A 98 6.57 -13.35 9.35
CA GLY A 98 5.28 -13.73 8.75
C GLY A 98 4.31 -12.56 8.49
N HIS A 99 4.33 -11.53 9.33
CA HIS A 99 3.70 -10.21 9.13
C HIS A 99 4.74 -9.11 9.34
N TRP A 100 4.38 -7.83 9.15
CA TRP A 100 5.28 -6.74 9.54
C TRP A 100 5.64 -6.82 11.03
N THR A 101 6.92 -6.71 11.34
CA THR A 101 7.38 -6.52 12.73
C THR A 101 6.99 -5.12 13.21
N VAL A 102 7.25 -4.83 14.49
CA VAL A 102 7.13 -3.45 15.03
C VAL A 102 7.91 -2.48 14.15
N ARG A 103 9.14 -2.84 13.76
CA ARG A 103 9.95 -2.02 12.87
C ARG A 103 9.31 -1.83 11.49
N GLY A 104 8.75 -2.90 10.91
CA GLY A 104 8.02 -2.81 9.63
C GLY A 104 6.85 -1.83 9.70
N HIS A 105 6.07 -1.89 10.79
CA HIS A 105 4.98 -0.94 11.04
C HIS A 105 5.46 0.49 11.26
N GLU A 106 6.58 0.72 11.96
CA GLU A 106 7.17 2.06 12.14
C GLU A 106 7.54 2.69 10.78
N VAL A 107 8.19 1.93 9.91
CA VAL A 107 8.58 2.39 8.56
C VAL A 107 7.34 2.74 7.73
N ALA A 108 6.29 1.93 7.82
CA ALA A 108 5.02 2.20 7.15
C ALA A 108 4.34 3.46 7.70
N ALA A 109 4.29 3.62 9.02
CA ALA A 109 3.70 4.79 9.66
C ALA A 109 4.44 6.09 9.30
N GLU A 110 5.77 6.08 9.31
CA GLU A 110 6.58 7.23 8.90
C GLU A 110 6.35 7.58 7.43
N SER A 111 6.30 6.57 6.56
CA SER A 111 6.06 6.76 5.12
C SER A 111 4.66 7.30 4.82
N LEU A 112 3.67 6.82 5.57
CA LEU A 112 2.29 7.29 5.48
C LEU A 112 2.17 8.74 5.95
N PHE A 113 2.81 9.07 7.08
CA PHE A 113 2.85 10.44 7.60
C PHE A 113 3.45 11.41 6.58
N ARG A 114 4.63 11.10 6.04
CA ARG A 114 5.29 11.91 4.99
C ARG A 114 4.44 12.02 3.72
N THR A 115 3.68 10.99 3.39
CA THR A 115 2.74 11.02 2.26
C THR A 115 1.59 11.99 2.54
N PHE A 116 1.00 11.93 3.72
CA PHE A 116 -0.05 12.88 4.12
C PHE A 116 0.45 14.32 4.18
N GLU A 117 1.69 14.57 4.61
CA GLU A 117 2.32 15.89 4.53
C GLU A 117 2.40 16.39 3.08
N LYS A 118 2.92 15.56 2.18
CA LYS A 118 3.07 15.92 0.74
C LYS A 118 1.74 16.20 0.06
N LEU A 119 0.69 15.46 0.45
CA LEU A 119 -0.67 15.65 -0.06
C LEU A 119 -1.39 16.84 0.60
N GLY A 120 -0.80 17.45 1.64
CA GLY A 120 -1.41 18.55 2.39
C GLY A 120 -2.59 18.11 3.26
N TRP A 121 -2.68 16.82 3.60
CA TRP A 121 -3.80 16.26 4.38
C TRP A 121 -3.61 16.42 5.89
N LEU A 122 -2.37 16.69 6.33
CA LEU A 122 -2.13 17.07 7.70
C LEU A 122 -2.44 18.57 7.86
N GLN A 123 -3.61 18.87 8.40
CA GLN A 123 -3.90 20.21 8.92
C GLN A 123 -2.85 20.58 9.96
N SER A 124 -2.16 21.70 9.72
CA SER A 124 -1.45 22.42 10.78
C SER A 124 -2.48 22.76 11.86
N ARG A 125 -2.47 22.02 12.99
CA ARG A 125 -3.27 22.35 14.19
C ARG A 125 -2.82 23.66 14.87
N LEU A 126 -2.13 24.56 14.16
CA LEU A 126 -1.64 25.82 14.71
C LEU A 126 -2.66 26.98 14.60
N GLU A 127 -3.79 26.80 13.92
CA GLU A 127 -4.80 27.87 13.81
C GLU A 127 -5.91 27.82 14.87
N ASP A 128 -6.01 26.74 15.66
CA ASP A 128 -7.04 26.59 16.71
C ASP A 128 -6.63 27.08 18.11
N GLN A 129 -5.48 27.76 18.27
CA GLN A 129 -5.01 28.24 19.58
C GLN A 129 -5.16 29.74 19.86
N HIS A 130 -5.83 30.54 19.01
CA HIS A 130 -6.19 31.91 19.38
C HIS A 130 -7.58 32.33 18.90
N PRO A 131 -8.64 32.11 19.71
CA PRO A 131 -9.78 33.01 19.67
C PRO A 131 -9.32 34.40 20.10
N GLN A 132 -9.72 35.38 19.30
CA GLN A 132 -9.54 36.82 19.47
C GLN A 132 -9.75 37.26 20.92
N GLY A 133 -8.78 38.02 21.46
CA GLY A 133 -8.89 38.80 22.68
C GLY A 133 -8.22 40.15 22.48
#